data_AF-A0A5A7NE91-F1
#
_entry.id   AF-A0A5A7NE91-F1
#
_cell.length_a   1.000
_cell.length_b   1.000
_cell.length_c   1.000
_cell.angle_alpha   90.00
_cell.angle_beta   90.00
_cell.angle_gamma   90.00
#
_symmetry.space_group_name_H-M   'P 1'
#
loop_
_entity.id
_entity.type
_entity.pdbx_description
1 polymer ?
#
loop_
_entity_poly.entity_id
_entity_poly.type
_entity_poly.pdbx_seq_one_letter_code
_entity_poly.pdbx_strand_id
1 'polypeptide(L)'
;MSDRLQAVDQGPKSPDGLRDQVSKEEWAAREDLAAAYRLVAHFGWDELIFTHLTMRVPGPEHHFLINPLGLFFDEVTASSLVKIDLAGKKVIDSPYAINPAGFVIHSALHESRDDARCVLHVHTVAGTAVASQRDGLLPLTQDALTQWGDISYHDYEGLALEAGEKERLVADMGTRHLMILRNHGLLTIGETVGAAFLRLFFLQRACEMQIAAQSGGVPLLVLDEAMGQRVFHQAATGFDQPAALSWAALRRKADRLIPAIEIDEIQLSIKFRRRKGSDMRQFGIGQSMRRVEDQRFIKGAGRYTDDLSFDGQLYAAFLRAPLAHGDLVALDVAAARSFPGVELVLTHEDMTAAGIGPVPCHVKLPGMVKKDRPIFVSGRVRYAGEPVAMVVATSFAAAREAVDLIIADYDDRDAVADCEQALLETAPQLYEDAPGNRSFTWETGDPALVEQAFEQAAHISTIEITNNRVAPNSMEPRAINARFDEASGFEVHIGTQGVAGILNGFCNLLGIDADRIRVCTPDVGGGFGMKASCFRNICR
;
A
#
# COMPACT_ATOMS: atom_id res chain seq x y z
N MET A 1 -22.21 20.16 21.52
CA MET A 1 -21.37 19.68 20.41
C MET A 1 -19.87 19.84 20.70
N SER A 2 -19.45 20.93 21.37
CA SER A 2 -18.04 21.23 21.72
C SER A 2 -17.33 20.17 22.59
N ASP A 3 -17.97 19.63 23.63
CA ASP A 3 -17.27 18.71 24.56
C ASP A 3 -17.16 17.26 24.07
N ARG A 4 -17.95 16.85 23.06
CA ARG A 4 -17.90 15.49 22.50
C ARG A 4 -16.71 15.27 21.55
N LEU A 5 -16.13 16.35 21.01
CA LEU A 5 -15.03 16.30 20.05
C LEU A 5 -13.65 16.49 20.71
N GLN A 6 -13.58 17.05 21.93
CA GLN A 6 -12.32 17.34 22.62
C GLN A 6 -11.56 16.08 23.10
N ALA A 7 -12.19 14.90 23.16
CA ALA A 7 -11.56 13.68 23.65
C ALA A 7 -10.66 12.96 22.62
N VAL A 8 -10.77 13.29 21.33
CA VAL A 8 -10.11 12.56 20.23
C VAL A 8 -8.69 13.07 19.95
N ASP A 9 -8.31 14.24 20.47
CA ASP A 9 -7.03 14.91 20.16
C ASP A 9 -5.84 14.43 21.02
N GLN A 10 -5.96 13.28 21.72
CA GLN A 10 -4.93 12.79 22.65
C GLN A 10 -4.57 11.30 22.49
N GLY A 11 -4.91 10.67 21.37
CA GLY A 11 -4.63 9.25 21.12
C GLY A 11 -5.40 8.31 22.06
N PRO A 12 -5.15 6.99 21.98
CA PRO A 12 -5.90 6.02 22.76
C PRO A 12 -5.58 6.15 24.26
N LYS A 13 -6.62 6.28 25.09
CA LYS A 13 -6.69 6.27 26.56
C LYS A 13 -7.33 4.98 27.09
N SER A 14 -6.95 4.57 28.30
CA SER A 14 -7.56 3.45 29.04
C SER A 14 -8.23 4.01 30.31
N PRO A 15 -9.38 3.47 30.74
CA PRO A 15 -9.86 3.67 32.11
C PRO A 15 -8.87 2.98 33.08
N ASP A 16 -8.31 3.74 34.03
CA ASP A 16 -7.28 3.26 34.95
C ASP A 16 -7.66 1.92 35.62
N GLY A 17 -6.88 0.86 35.36
CA GLY A 17 -7.02 -0.44 36.01
C GLY A 17 -8.27 -1.22 35.60
N LEU A 18 -8.83 -0.98 34.40
CA LEU A 18 -10.05 -1.66 33.92
C LEU A 18 -9.95 -3.18 33.98
N ARG A 19 -8.77 -3.74 33.70
CA ARG A 19 -8.53 -5.19 33.73
C ARG A 19 -8.85 -5.82 35.09
N ASP A 20 -8.60 -5.09 36.18
CA ASP A 20 -8.84 -5.56 37.54
C ASP A 20 -10.29 -5.32 37.99
N GLN A 21 -11.06 -4.54 37.23
CA GLN A 21 -12.46 -4.18 37.54
C GLN A 21 -13.48 -5.13 36.87
N VAL A 22 -13.05 -5.95 35.92
CA VAL A 22 -13.92 -6.81 35.11
C VAL A 22 -13.59 -8.29 35.34
N SER A 23 -14.54 -9.19 35.01
CA SER A 23 -14.29 -10.62 35.14
C SER A 23 -13.24 -11.10 34.13
N LYS A 24 -12.64 -12.26 34.37
CA LYS A 24 -11.69 -12.89 33.43
C LYS A 24 -12.34 -13.20 32.08
N GLU A 25 -13.61 -13.58 32.10
CA GLU A 25 -14.41 -13.91 30.93
C GLU A 25 -14.73 -12.64 30.12
N GLU A 26 -15.06 -11.53 30.78
CA GLU A 26 -15.20 -10.24 30.09
C GLU A 26 -13.87 -9.79 29.49
N TRP A 27 -12.77 -9.89 30.23
CA TRP A 27 -11.46 -9.50 29.73
C TRP A 27 -11.03 -10.32 28.50
N ALA A 28 -11.26 -11.64 28.52
CA ALA A 28 -11.01 -12.50 27.36
C ALA A 28 -11.87 -12.09 26.14
N ALA A 29 -13.13 -11.73 26.35
CA ALA A 29 -14.00 -11.22 25.29
C ALA A 29 -13.50 -9.89 24.70
N ARG A 30 -12.95 -9.00 25.56
CA ARG A 30 -12.32 -7.74 25.12
C ARG A 30 -11.07 -8.00 24.29
N GLU A 31 -10.19 -8.91 24.71
CA GLU A 31 -8.99 -9.29 23.96
C GLU A 31 -9.34 -9.87 22.59
N ASP A 32 -10.32 -10.76 22.53
CA ASP A 32 -10.77 -11.36 21.27
C ASP A 32 -11.39 -10.31 20.34
N LEU A 33 -12.29 -9.46 20.85
CA LEU A 33 -12.92 -8.43 20.03
C LEU A 33 -11.90 -7.39 19.53
N ALA A 34 -10.97 -6.95 20.39
CA ALA A 34 -9.89 -6.05 19.98
C ALA A 34 -8.96 -6.69 18.94
N ALA A 35 -8.69 -7.99 19.03
CA ALA A 35 -7.98 -8.71 17.97
C ALA A 35 -8.76 -8.72 16.64
N ALA A 36 -10.10 -8.85 16.68
CA ALA A 36 -10.92 -8.81 15.48
C ALA A 36 -10.87 -7.44 14.79
N TYR A 37 -10.97 -6.33 15.53
CA TYR A 37 -10.80 -4.98 15.00
C TYR A 37 -9.47 -4.81 14.26
N ARG A 38 -8.36 -5.20 14.89
CA ARG A 38 -7.03 -5.15 14.29
C ARG A 38 -6.91 -6.04 13.05
N LEU A 39 -7.56 -7.20 13.03
CA LEU A 39 -7.57 -8.07 11.86
C LEU A 39 -8.40 -7.48 10.70
N VAL A 40 -9.55 -6.87 10.99
CA VAL A 40 -10.36 -6.14 9.99
C VAL A 40 -9.52 -5.03 9.35
N ALA A 41 -8.79 -4.24 10.15
CA ALA A 41 -7.86 -3.25 9.65
C ALA A 41 -6.73 -3.86 8.79
N HIS A 42 -6.13 -4.96 9.26
CA HIS A 42 -5.08 -5.66 8.52
C HIS A 42 -5.54 -6.14 7.12
N PHE A 43 -6.79 -6.59 7.00
CA PHE A 43 -7.35 -7.02 5.73
C PHE A 43 -7.92 -5.87 4.89
N GLY A 44 -7.88 -4.62 5.38
CA GLY A 44 -8.41 -3.44 4.69
C GLY A 44 -9.92 -3.45 4.57
N TRP A 45 -10.61 -4.00 5.57
CA TRP A 45 -12.07 -4.09 5.62
C TRP A 45 -12.72 -3.01 6.48
N ASP A 46 -11.90 -2.20 7.16
CA ASP A 46 -12.31 -1.04 7.93
C ASP A 46 -12.66 0.14 7.02
N GLU A 47 -13.50 1.04 7.53
CA GLU A 47 -13.93 2.26 6.82
C GLU A 47 -13.67 3.47 7.71
N LEU A 48 -12.41 3.92 7.73
CA LEU A 48 -11.93 4.96 8.63
C LEU A 48 -12.26 4.62 10.11
N ILE A 49 -13.03 5.49 10.78
CA ILE A 49 -13.50 5.32 12.16
C ILE A 49 -14.96 4.83 12.23
N PHE A 50 -15.58 4.55 11.08
CA PHE A 50 -16.94 4.07 10.96
C PHE A 50 -16.95 2.53 10.89
N THR A 51 -18.14 1.92 10.85
CA THR A 51 -18.34 0.46 11.01
C THR A 51 -18.20 -0.02 12.46
N HIS A 52 -18.78 -1.18 12.78
CA HIS A 52 -18.86 -1.68 14.16
C HIS A 52 -18.73 -3.21 14.24
N LEU A 53 -17.99 -3.67 15.23
CA LEU A 53 -17.94 -5.05 15.69
C LEU A 53 -18.36 -5.07 17.16
N THR A 54 -19.27 -5.96 17.54
CA THR A 54 -19.77 -6.01 18.92
C THR A 54 -19.71 -7.41 19.49
N MET A 55 -19.40 -7.51 20.78
CA MET A 55 -19.42 -8.76 21.52
C MET A 55 -20.25 -8.62 22.79
N ARG A 56 -21.22 -9.51 22.99
CA ARG A 56 -21.95 -9.65 24.24
C ARG A 56 -21.01 -10.13 25.34
N VAL A 57 -20.96 -9.36 26.42
CA VAL A 57 -20.23 -9.72 27.63
C VAL A 57 -20.89 -10.97 28.24
N PRO A 58 -20.13 -12.02 28.59
CA PRO A 58 -20.68 -13.17 29.31
C PRO A 58 -21.37 -12.74 30.61
N GLY A 59 -22.66 -13.06 30.78
CA GLY A 59 -23.42 -12.73 31.99
C GLY A 59 -24.90 -12.47 31.71
N PRO A 60 -25.74 -12.38 32.76
CA PRO A 60 -27.20 -12.26 32.63
C PRO A 60 -27.67 -10.86 32.22
N GLU A 61 -26.78 -9.86 32.22
CA GLU A 61 -27.13 -8.45 32.09
C GLU A 61 -27.27 -7.99 30.62
N HIS A 62 -27.02 -8.87 29.65
CA HIS A 62 -27.06 -8.58 28.21
C HIS A 62 -26.26 -7.32 27.83
N HIS A 63 -25.09 -7.12 28.44
CA HIS A 63 -24.18 -6.01 28.11
C HIS A 63 -23.32 -6.32 26.89
N PHE A 64 -22.86 -5.29 26.16
CA PHE A 64 -22.07 -5.42 24.93
C PHE A 64 -20.81 -4.58 24.98
N LEU A 65 -19.78 -5.05 24.27
CA LEU A 65 -18.57 -4.31 23.95
C LEU A 65 -18.68 -3.75 22.54
N ILE A 66 -18.29 -2.49 22.35
CA ILE A 66 -18.25 -1.80 21.04
C ILE A 66 -16.99 -0.93 20.94
N ASN A 67 -16.56 -0.60 19.72
CA ASN A 67 -15.44 0.32 19.51
C ASN A 67 -15.71 1.72 20.07
N PRO A 68 -14.66 2.39 20.54
CA PRO A 68 -14.71 3.81 20.81
C PRO A 68 -14.84 4.60 19.50
N LEU A 69 -15.72 5.61 19.48
CA LEU A 69 -15.82 6.55 18.37
C LEU A 69 -14.57 7.44 18.34
N GLY A 70 -13.91 7.49 17.18
CA GLY A 70 -12.75 8.36 16.93
C GLY A 70 -11.40 7.64 16.91
N LEU A 71 -11.35 6.34 17.19
CA LEU A 71 -10.15 5.52 16.95
C LEU A 71 -10.28 4.77 15.62
N PHE A 72 -9.17 4.63 14.90
CA PHE A 72 -9.06 3.63 13.84
C PHE A 72 -9.09 2.22 14.41
N PHE A 73 -9.47 1.25 13.59
CA PHE A 73 -9.64 -0.15 14.03
C PHE A 73 -8.32 -0.80 14.47
N ASP A 74 -7.18 -0.37 13.93
CA ASP A 74 -5.85 -0.81 14.35
C ASP A 74 -5.39 -0.21 15.69
N GLU A 75 -6.05 0.84 16.17
CA GLU A 75 -5.81 1.47 17.48
C GLU A 75 -6.66 0.85 18.61
N VAL A 76 -7.64 0.02 18.30
CA VAL A 76 -8.56 -0.58 19.30
C VAL A 76 -7.84 -1.62 20.16
N THR A 77 -7.79 -1.38 21.47
CA THR A 77 -7.28 -2.29 22.51
C THR A 77 -8.41 -2.88 23.37
N ALA A 78 -8.10 -3.91 24.19
CA ALA A 78 -9.10 -4.51 25.09
C ALA A 78 -9.63 -3.48 26.12
N SER A 79 -8.74 -2.59 26.59
CA SER A 79 -9.06 -1.49 27.49
C SER A 79 -9.86 -0.35 26.84
N SER A 80 -9.67 -0.10 25.53
CA SER A 80 -10.36 0.99 24.83
C SER A 80 -11.84 0.69 24.54
N LEU A 81 -12.22 -0.59 24.49
CA LEU A 81 -13.59 -1.04 24.20
C LEU A 81 -14.58 -0.52 25.25
N VAL A 82 -15.69 0.03 24.77
CA VAL A 82 -16.74 0.60 25.62
C VAL A 82 -17.78 -0.46 25.94
N LYS A 83 -18.09 -0.64 27.23
CA LYS A 83 -19.17 -1.53 27.68
C LYS A 83 -20.49 -0.76 27.79
N ILE A 84 -21.53 -1.23 27.11
CA ILE A 84 -22.85 -0.60 27.03
C ILE A 84 -23.99 -1.58 27.32
N ASP A 85 -25.15 -1.05 27.72
CA ASP A 85 -26.40 -1.80 27.87
C ASP A 85 -27.25 -1.83 26.58
N LEU A 86 -28.41 -2.49 26.63
CA LEU A 86 -29.40 -2.56 25.54
C LEU A 86 -30.05 -1.22 25.18
N ALA A 87 -29.79 -0.15 25.92
CA ALA A 87 -30.19 1.21 25.56
C ALA A 87 -29.02 2.03 24.98
N GLY A 88 -27.84 1.43 24.81
CA GLY A 88 -26.63 2.10 24.33
C GLY A 88 -25.97 3.00 25.38
N LYS A 89 -26.35 2.86 26.66
CA LYS A 89 -25.76 3.63 27.75
C LYS A 89 -24.53 2.92 28.29
N LYS A 90 -23.47 3.68 28.57
CA LYS A 90 -22.24 3.17 29.19
C LYS A 90 -22.53 2.56 30.56
N VAL A 91 -22.00 1.36 30.79
CA VAL A 91 -22.10 0.63 32.07
C VAL A 91 -20.87 0.88 32.94
N ILE A 92 -19.70 1.03 32.32
CA ILE A 92 -18.44 1.36 32.98
C ILE A 92 -18.01 2.73 32.46
N ASP A 93 -17.43 3.56 33.35
CA ASP A 93 -16.89 4.85 32.94
C ASP A 93 -15.81 4.67 31.86
N SER A 94 -15.89 5.51 30.83
CA SER A 94 -15.01 5.43 29.67
C SER A 94 -14.87 6.81 29.05
N PRO A 95 -13.64 7.24 28.70
CA PRO A 95 -13.41 8.55 28.09
C PRO A 95 -14.01 8.65 26.68
N TYR A 96 -14.37 7.53 26.05
CA TYR A 96 -14.78 7.51 24.64
C TYR A 96 -16.28 7.60 24.45
N ALA A 97 -16.72 8.33 23.43
CA ALA A 97 -18.09 8.24 22.95
C ALA A 97 -18.30 6.95 22.13
N ILE A 98 -19.55 6.60 21.84
CA ILE A 98 -19.93 5.54 20.90
C ILE A 98 -20.79 6.15 19.78
N ASN A 99 -20.83 5.50 18.63
CA ASN A 99 -21.72 5.89 17.54
C ASN A 99 -23.12 5.23 17.71
N PRO A 100 -24.20 6.00 17.86
CA PRO A 100 -25.55 5.46 18.02
C PRO A 100 -26.05 4.65 16.81
N ALA A 101 -25.56 4.92 15.60
CA ALA A 101 -26.02 4.22 14.40
C ALA A 101 -25.56 2.75 14.34
N GLY A 102 -24.37 2.43 14.88
CA GLY A 102 -23.86 1.07 14.98
C GLY A 102 -24.59 0.18 15.97
N PHE A 103 -25.47 0.77 16.77
CA PHE A 103 -26.13 0.11 17.88
C PHE A 103 -27.43 -0.59 17.48
N VAL A 104 -28.19 -0.06 16.52
CA VAL A 104 -29.57 -0.51 16.26
C VAL A 104 -29.62 -1.94 15.71
N ILE A 105 -28.84 -2.23 14.67
CA ILE A 105 -28.78 -3.56 14.04
C ILE A 105 -28.20 -4.61 14.99
N HIS A 106 -27.09 -4.27 15.64
CA HIS A 106 -26.38 -5.19 16.53
C HIS A 106 -27.22 -5.53 17.77
N SER A 107 -27.85 -4.52 18.39
CA SER A 107 -28.70 -4.75 19.58
C SER A 107 -29.89 -5.67 19.29
N ALA A 108 -30.52 -5.54 18.12
CA ALA A 108 -31.64 -6.39 17.71
C ALA A 108 -31.23 -7.88 17.63
N LEU A 109 -30.09 -8.16 16.99
CA LEU A 109 -29.57 -9.51 16.84
C LEU A 109 -29.13 -10.09 18.18
N HIS A 110 -28.39 -9.32 18.97
CA HIS A 110 -28.02 -9.74 20.31
C HIS A 110 -29.28 -10.09 21.11
N GLU A 111 -30.23 -9.17 21.25
CA GLU A 111 -31.45 -9.34 22.05
C GLU A 111 -32.25 -10.58 21.66
N SER A 112 -32.34 -10.85 20.36
CA SER A 112 -33.23 -11.89 19.83
C SER A 112 -32.58 -13.26 19.66
N ARG A 113 -31.24 -13.34 19.68
CA ARG A 113 -30.50 -14.57 19.40
C ARG A 113 -29.39 -14.83 20.42
N ASP A 114 -29.48 -15.99 21.07
CA ASP A 114 -28.47 -16.45 22.04
C ASP A 114 -27.13 -16.78 21.38
N ASP A 115 -27.16 -17.25 20.13
CA ASP A 115 -25.98 -17.59 19.34
C ASP A 115 -25.34 -16.39 18.64
N ALA A 116 -25.98 -15.20 18.68
CA ALA A 116 -25.44 -13.95 18.16
C ALA A 116 -24.54 -13.23 19.18
N ARG A 117 -23.65 -13.95 19.87
CA ARG A 117 -22.80 -13.35 20.91
C ARG A 117 -21.78 -12.36 20.35
N CYS A 118 -21.28 -12.61 19.15
CA CYS A 118 -20.46 -11.68 18.39
C CYS A 118 -21.23 -11.31 17.12
N VAL A 119 -21.25 -10.03 16.78
CA VAL A 119 -21.83 -9.50 15.54
C VAL A 119 -20.77 -8.63 14.86
N LEU A 120 -20.42 -8.98 13.63
CA LEU A 120 -19.47 -8.26 12.79
C LEU A 120 -20.20 -7.72 11.57
N HIS A 121 -20.01 -6.44 11.29
CA HIS A 121 -20.57 -5.78 10.12
C HIS A 121 -19.47 -5.02 9.40
N VAL A 122 -19.44 -5.04 8.07
CA VAL A 122 -18.44 -4.32 7.23
C VAL A 122 -19.03 -3.86 5.90
N HIS A 123 -18.47 -2.78 5.34
CA HIS A 123 -18.86 -2.20 4.05
C HIS A 123 -17.73 -2.27 3.01
N THR A 124 -17.05 -3.42 2.93
CA THR A 124 -15.94 -3.56 1.98
C THR A 124 -16.38 -3.31 0.54
N VAL A 125 -15.46 -2.87 -0.32
CA VAL A 125 -15.77 -2.61 -1.74
C VAL A 125 -16.43 -3.81 -2.41
N ALA A 126 -15.86 -5.02 -2.25
CA ALA A 126 -16.41 -6.22 -2.86
C ALA A 126 -17.73 -6.67 -2.22
N GLY A 127 -17.84 -6.61 -0.89
CA GLY A 127 -19.05 -6.98 -0.17
C GLY A 127 -20.23 -6.08 -0.54
N THR A 128 -20.01 -4.77 -0.54
CA THR A 128 -21.03 -3.78 -0.92
C THR A 128 -21.36 -3.86 -2.42
N ALA A 129 -20.38 -4.12 -3.29
CA ALA A 129 -20.62 -4.34 -4.70
C ALA A 129 -21.55 -5.54 -4.95
N VAL A 130 -21.28 -6.68 -4.32
CA VAL A 130 -22.16 -7.87 -4.41
C VAL A 130 -23.52 -7.63 -3.76
N ALA A 131 -23.57 -6.94 -2.62
CA ALA A 131 -24.82 -6.57 -1.97
C ALA A 131 -25.72 -5.67 -2.84
N SER A 132 -25.11 -4.94 -3.78
CA SER A 132 -25.80 -4.07 -4.74
C SER A 132 -26.21 -4.79 -6.03
N GLN A 133 -25.80 -6.04 -6.23
CA GLN A 133 -26.21 -6.84 -7.39
C GLN A 133 -27.57 -7.48 -7.14
N ARG A 134 -28.46 -7.48 -8.14
CA ARG A 134 -29.80 -8.09 -8.05
C ARG A 134 -29.76 -9.52 -7.49
N ASP A 135 -28.89 -10.35 -8.03
CA ASP A 135 -28.79 -11.77 -7.66
C ASP A 135 -27.96 -12.02 -6.40
N GLY A 136 -27.32 -10.98 -5.83
CA GLY A 136 -26.50 -11.08 -4.64
C GLY A 136 -25.27 -11.96 -4.86
N LEU A 137 -24.93 -12.78 -3.86
CA LEU A 137 -23.84 -13.75 -3.98
C LEU A 137 -24.23 -14.92 -4.88
N LEU A 138 -23.39 -15.20 -5.88
CA LEU A 138 -23.54 -16.25 -6.86
C LEU A 138 -22.77 -17.51 -6.43
N PRO A 139 -23.26 -18.71 -6.78
CA PRO A 139 -22.62 -20.00 -6.44
C PRO A 139 -21.46 -20.29 -7.40
N LEU A 140 -20.43 -19.43 -7.40
CA LEU A 140 -19.31 -19.48 -8.35
C LEU A 140 -18.09 -20.23 -7.81
N THR A 141 -17.85 -20.16 -6.50
CA THR A 141 -16.61 -20.63 -5.89
C THR A 141 -16.91 -21.50 -4.68
N GLN A 142 -15.94 -22.36 -4.32
CA GLN A 142 -16.08 -23.17 -3.11
C GLN A 142 -16.37 -22.32 -1.87
N ASP A 143 -15.75 -21.13 -1.73
CA ASP A 143 -15.99 -20.21 -0.63
C ASP A 143 -17.45 -19.71 -0.59
N ALA A 144 -18.08 -19.48 -1.75
CA ALA A 144 -19.51 -19.15 -1.82
C ALA A 144 -20.39 -20.36 -1.46
N LEU A 145 -20.04 -21.54 -1.95
CA LEU A 145 -20.84 -22.76 -1.75
C LEU A 145 -20.80 -23.28 -0.31
N THR A 146 -19.67 -23.14 0.40
CA THR A 146 -19.54 -23.55 1.81
C THR A 146 -20.41 -22.74 2.76
N GLN A 147 -20.96 -21.61 2.30
CA GLN A 147 -21.84 -20.72 3.06
C GLN A 147 -23.25 -20.64 2.48
N TRP A 148 -23.51 -21.35 1.38
CA TRP A 148 -24.72 -21.20 0.56
C TRP A 148 -26.03 -21.34 1.36
N GLY A 149 -26.09 -22.33 2.25
CA GLY A 149 -27.26 -22.57 3.10
C GLY A 149 -27.40 -21.64 4.30
N ASP A 150 -26.41 -20.78 4.57
CA ASP A 150 -26.29 -19.98 5.80
C ASP A 150 -26.29 -18.46 5.54
N ILE A 151 -26.56 -18.02 4.31
CA ILE A 151 -26.67 -16.60 3.92
C ILE A 151 -28.12 -16.13 3.83
N SER A 152 -28.49 -15.11 4.58
CA SER A 152 -29.77 -14.39 4.47
C SER A 152 -29.59 -13.07 3.72
N TYR A 153 -30.70 -12.43 3.36
CA TYR A 153 -30.71 -11.10 2.75
C TYR A 153 -31.71 -10.23 3.48
N HIS A 154 -31.39 -8.95 3.63
CA HIS A 154 -32.29 -7.95 4.17
C HIS A 154 -32.26 -6.72 3.26
N ASP A 155 -33.43 -6.18 2.94
CA ASP A 155 -33.58 -5.06 2.00
C ASP A 155 -33.12 -3.73 2.63
N TYR A 156 -32.73 -2.77 1.78
CA TYR A 156 -32.22 -1.49 2.25
C TYR A 156 -33.35 -0.55 2.70
N GLU A 157 -33.39 -0.20 3.99
CA GLU A 157 -34.42 0.68 4.56
C GLU A 157 -33.91 2.10 4.94
N GLY A 158 -32.63 2.41 4.65
CA GLY A 158 -32.01 3.72 4.95
C GLY A 158 -31.11 3.70 6.19
N LEU A 159 -30.96 4.84 6.88
CA LEU A 159 -30.21 4.91 8.14
C LEU A 159 -31.10 4.35 9.25
N ALA A 160 -30.76 3.16 9.74
CA ALA A 160 -31.57 2.34 10.64
C ALA A 160 -32.01 3.03 11.94
N LEU A 161 -33.14 3.73 11.92
CA LEU A 161 -33.68 4.54 13.03
C LEU A 161 -35.12 4.17 13.41
N GLU A 162 -35.78 3.29 12.65
CA GLU A 162 -37.18 2.92 12.90
C GLU A 162 -37.29 1.62 13.69
N ALA A 163 -38.15 1.59 14.72
CA ALA A 163 -38.27 0.44 15.61
C ALA A 163 -38.65 -0.85 14.87
N GLY A 164 -39.52 -0.77 13.86
CA GLY A 164 -40.04 -1.91 13.10
C GLY A 164 -39.01 -2.64 12.23
N GLU A 165 -37.86 -2.02 11.95
CA GLU A 165 -36.77 -2.61 11.17
C GLU A 165 -36.09 -3.74 11.95
N LYS A 166 -36.03 -3.63 13.30
CA LYS A 166 -35.41 -4.63 14.15
C LYS A 166 -36.09 -5.99 14.04
N GLU A 167 -37.42 -6.03 14.11
CA GLU A 167 -38.17 -7.28 14.02
C GLU A 167 -38.03 -7.92 12.64
N ARG A 168 -38.01 -7.11 11.57
CA ARG A 168 -37.80 -7.60 10.20
C ARG A 168 -36.40 -8.15 10.01
N LEU A 169 -35.36 -7.44 10.45
CA LEU A 169 -33.98 -7.88 10.33
C LEU A 169 -33.76 -9.22 11.07
N VAL A 170 -34.33 -9.37 12.26
CA VAL A 170 -34.28 -10.64 13.01
C VAL A 170 -35.03 -11.75 12.26
N ALA A 171 -36.21 -11.45 11.71
CA ALA A 171 -36.99 -12.41 10.92
C ALA A 171 -36.26 -12.86 9.64
N ASP A 172 -35.65 -11.92 8.92
CA ASP A 172 -34.89 -12.17 7.69
C ASP A 172 -33.63 -12.99 7.97
N MET A 173 -32.94 -12.72 9.09
CA MET A 173 -31.80 -13.54 9.54
C MET A 173 -32.26 -14.98 9.85
N GLY A 174 -33.44 -15.14 10.46
CA GLY A 174 -33.99 -16.45 10.80
C GLY A 174 -33.02 -17.28 11.65
N THR A 175 -32.64 -18.46 11.17
CA THR A 175 -31.65 -19.35 11.80
C THR A 175 -30.24 -19.25 11.19
N ARG A 176 -30.05 -18.37 10.20
CA ARG A 176 -28.79 -18.23 9.45
C ARG A 176 -27.78 -17.39 10.21
N HIS A 177 -26.51 -17.47 9.87
CA HIS A 177 -25.45 -16.72 10.57
C HIS A 177 -24.81 -15.63 9.73
N LEU A 178 -25.11 -15.58 8.44
CA LEU A 178 -24.62 -14.57 7.52
C LEU A 178 -25.81 -13.81 6.94
N MET A 179 -25.63 -12.52 6.72
CA MET A 179 -26.60 -11.64 6.08
C MET A 179 -25.90 -10.70 5.13
N ILE A 180 -26.43 -10.60 3.91
CA ILE A 180 -26.08 -9.56 2.96
C ILE A 180 -27.16 -8.48 3.07
N LEU A 181 -26.78 -7.33 3.62
CA LEU A 181 -27.62 -6.15 3.71
C LEU A 181 -27.58 -5.46 2.34
N ARG A 182 -28.69 -5.52 1.59
CA ARG A 182 -28.76 -5.00 0.22
C ARG A 182 -28.27 -3.55 0.16
N ASN A 183 -27.46 -3.22 -0.85
CA ASN A 183 -26.85 -1.90 -1.03
C ASN A 183 -26.02 -1.35 0.15
N HIS A 184 -25.71 -2.15 1.17
CA HIS A 184 -25.10 -1.67 2.41
C HIS A 184 -23.82 -2.42 2.74
N GLY A 185 -23.86 -3.74 2.89
CA GLY A 185 -22.67 -4.51 3.25
C GLY A 185 -22.94 -5.90 3.79
N LEU A 186 -21.94 -6.45 4.47
CA LEU A 186 -21.95 -7.81 4.99
C LEU A 186 -22.13 -7.80 6.50
N LEU A 187 -22.88 -8.75 7.02
CA LEU A 187 -23.09 -8.93 8.45
C LEU A 187 -22.98 -10.42 8.80
N THR A 188 -22.24 -10.74 9.86
CA THR A 188 -22.11 -12.10 10.38
C THR A 188 -22.27 -12.14 11.89
N ILE A 189 -22.78 -13.28 12.36
CA ILE A 189 -22.92 -13.55 13.80
C ILE A 189 -22.18 -14.82 14.20
N GLY A 190 -21.93 -14.99 15.49
CA GLY A 190 -21.46 -16.26 16.05
C GLY A 190 -21.29 -16.26 17.55
N GLU A 191 -21.26 -17.46 18.14
CA GLU A 191 -21.11 -17.64 19.60
C GLU A 191 -19.73 -17.20 20.12
N THR A 192 -18.75 -17.17 19.23
CA THR A 192 -17.39 -16.71 19.49
C THR A 192 -16.96 -15.71 18.42
N VAL A 193 -16.01 -14.84 18.77
CA VAL A 193 -15.39 -13.93 17.80
C VAL A 193 -14.76 -14.71 16.64
N GLY A 194 -14.12 -15.84 16.93
CA GLY A 194 -13.53 -16.71 15.91
C GLY A 194 -14.52 -17.26 14.89
N ALA A 195 -15.70 -17.70 15.34
CA ALA A 195 -16.76 -18.20 14.46
C ALA A 195 -17.33 -17.08 13.57
N ALA A 196 -17.67 -15.93 14.17
CA ALA A 196 -18.18 -14.79 13.42
C ALA A 196 -17.16 -14.26 12.40
N PHE A 197 -15.88 -14.20 12.79
CA PHE A 197 -14.79 -13.72 11.94
C PHE A 197 -14.49 -14.68 10.79
N LEU A 198 -14.48 -15.99 11.04
CA LEU A 198 -14.22 -16.97 9.97
C LEU A 198 -15.35 -16.97 8.93
N ARG A 199 -16.61 -16.84 9.37
CA ARG A 199 -17.76 -16.61 8.49
C ARG A 199 -17.56 -15.35 7.64
N LEU A 200 -17.21 -14.24 8.28
CA LEU A 200 -16.98 -12.97 7.57
C LEU A 200 -15.85 -13.10 6.55
N PHE A 201 -14.75 -13.76 6.92
CA PHE A 201 -13.60 -13.97 6.05
C PHE A 201 -13.98 -14.70 4.77
N PHE A 202 -14.68 -15.82 4.87
CA PHE A 202 -15.08 -16.57 3.67
C PHE A 202 -16.16 -15.84 2.87
N LEU A 203 -17.12 -15.16 3.52
CA LEU A 203 -18.14 -14.38 2.81
C LEU A 203 -17.51 -13.25 2.01
N GLN A 204 -16.60 -12.51 2.64
CA GLN A 204 -15.83 -11.45 2.01
C GLN A 204 -15.01 -12.00 0.84
N ARG A 205 -14.34 -13.13 1.04
CA ARG A 205 -13.54 -13.78 -0.01
C ARG A 205 -14.39 -14.21 -1.20
N ALA A 206 -15.56 -14.78 -0.95
CA ALA A 206 -16.52 -15.14 -1.98
C ALA A 206 -16.98 -13.91 -2.80
N CYS A 207 -17.22 -12.78 -2.13
CA CYS A 207 -17.57 -11.52 -2.82
C CYS A 207 -16.42 -11.00 -3.69
N GLU A 208 -15.19 -11.00 -3.18
CA GLU A 208 -13.98 -10.60 -3.94
C GLU A 208 -13.82 -11.44 -5.21
N MET A 209 -13.96 -12.77 -5.08
CA MET A 209 -13.84 -13.69 -6.22
C MET A 209 -14.95 -13.48 -7.24
N GLN A 210 -16.19 -13.21 -6.81
CA GLN A 210 -17.29 -12.93 -7.72
C GLN A 210 -17.02 -11.67 -8.54
N ILE A 211 -16.61 -10.57 -7.90
CA ILE A 211 -16.28 -9.32 -8.61
C ILE A 211 -15.10 -9.54 -9.57
N ALA A 212 -14.05 -10.25 -9.13
CA ALA A 212 -12.91 -10.58 -9.97
C ALA A 212 -13.26 -11.48 -11.15
N ALA A 213 -14.18 -12.44 -10.97
CA ALA A 213 -14.65 -13.31 -12.05
C ALA A 213 -15.49 -12.51 -13.07
N GLN A 214 -16.40 -11.68 -12.57
CA GLN A 214 -17.26 -10.83 -13.42
C GLN A 214 -16.47 -9.80 -14.22
N SER A 215 -15.37 -9.25 -13.67
CA SER A 215 -14.53 -8.27 -14.37
C SER A 215 -13.75 -8.86 -15.54
N GLY A 216 -13.61 -10.19 -15.61
CA GLY A 216 -12.96 -10.89 -16.73
C GLY A 216 -13.75 -10.85 -18.05
N GLY A 217 -15.03 -10.46 -18.03
CA GLY A 217 -15.84 -10.24 -19.24
C GLY A 217 -16.23 -11.50 -20.02
N VAL A 218 -16.02 -12.69 -19.44
CA VAL A 218 -16.41 -13.98 -20.02
C VAL A 218 -17.60 -14.59 -19.28
N PRO A 219 -18.44 -15.41 -19.95
CA PRO A 219 -19.54 -16.11 -19.29
C PRO A 219 -19.07 -16.95 -18.09
N LEU A 220 -19.76 -16.81 -16.96
CA LEU A 220 -19.42 -17.49 -15.72
C LEU A 220 -20.08 -18.86 -15.63
N LEU A 221 -19.34 -19.83 -15.06
CA LEU A 221 -19.91 -21.12 -14.68
C LEU A 221 -20.65 -20.97 -13.35
N VAL A 222 -21.97 -20.81 -13.43
CA VAL A 222 -22.86 -20.75 -12.26
C VAL A 222 -23.31 -22.15 -11.89
N LEU A 223 -23.04 -22.59 -10.67
CA LEU A 223 -23.45 -23.89 -10.17
C LEU A 223 -24.92 -23.88 -9.74
N ASP A 224 -25.58 -25.03 -9.80
CA ASP A 224 -26.97 -25.14 -9.37
C ASP A 224 -27.13 -25.15 -7.84
N GLU A 225 -28.35 -24.88 -7.39
CA GLU A 225 -28.69 -24.86 -5.97
C GLU A 225 -28.41 -26.21 -5.28
N ALA A 226 -28.60 -27.33 -5.99
CA ALA A 226 -28.34 -28.66 -5.46
C ALA A 226 -26.87 -28.87 -5.11
N MET A 227 -25.94 -28.37 -5.94
CA MET A 227 -24.51 -28.38 -5.66
C MET A 227 -24.17 -27.48 -4.47
N GLY A 228 -24.73 -26.27 -4.43
CA GLY A 228 -24.57 -25.35 -3.30
C GLY A 228 -24.98 -25.98 -1.98
N GLN A 229 -26.16 -26.59 -1.93
CA GLN A 229 -26.63 -27.30 -0.75
C GLN A 229 -25.69 -28.46 -0.38
N ARG A 230 -25.24 -29.27 -1.35
CA ARG A 230 -24.34 -30.39 -1.07
C ARG A 230 -23.04 -29.95 -0.40
N VAL A 231 -22.38 -28.93 -0.94
CA VAL A 231 -21.09 -28.43 -0.42
C VAL A 231 -21.30 -27.77 0.95
N PHE A 232 -22.39 -27.02 1.13
CA PHE A 232 -22.75 -26.47 2.44
C PHE A 232 -22.87 -27.57 3.50
N HIS A 233 -23.62 -28.66 3.25
CA HIS A 233 -23.76 -29.75 4.22
C HIS A 233 -22.44 -30.45 4.55
N GLN A 234 -21.55 -30.60 3.55
CA GLN A 234 -20.21 -31.15 3.74
C GLN A 234 -19.35 -30.27 4.65
N ALA A 235 -19.46 -28.94 4.51
CA ALA A 235 -18.67 -27.96 5.26
C ALA A 235 -19.26 -27.64 6.65
N ALA A 236 -20.59 -27.67 6.78
CA ALA A 236 -21.29 -27.36 8.03
C ALA A 236 -20.96 -28.39 9.13
N THR A 237 -20.67 -29.63 8.74
CA THR A 237 -20.28 -30.69 9.67
C THR A 237 -18.88 -30.40 10.22
N GLY A 238 -18.82 -29.82 11.42
CA GLY A 238 -17.57 -29.58 12.14
C GLY A 238 -16.97 -28.19 11.97
N PHE A 239 -17.73 -27.17 11.54
CA PHE A 239 -17.26 -25.78 11.36
C PHE A 239 -16.54 -25.19 12.60
N ASP A 240 -17.01 -25.52 13.80
CA ASP A 240 -16.51 -24.91 15.05
C ASP A 240 -15.04 -25.20 15.34
N GLN A 241 -14.56 -26.40 15.00
CA GLN A 241 -13.17 -26.78 15.26
C GLN A 241 -12.19 -26.02 14.35
N PRO A 242 -12.36 -25.97 13.01
CA PRO A 242 -11.64 -25.05 12.13
C PRO A 242 -11.75 -23.59 12.55
N ALA A 243 -12.91 -23.12 13.00
CA ALA A 243 -13.10 -21.75 13.49
C ALA A 243 -12.20 -21.45 14.70
N ALA A 244 -12.21 -22.33 15.70
CA ALA A 244 -11.37 -22.18 16.90
C ALA A 244 -9.87 -22.24 16.57
N LEU A 245 -9.44 -23.20 15.73
CA LEU A 245 -8.04 -23.34 15.31
C LEU A 245 -7.57 -22.13 14.49
N SER A 246 -8.39 -21.67 13.54
CA SER A 246 -8.13 -20.49 12.72
C SER A 246 -8.03 -19.25 13.59
N TRP A 247 -8.96 -19.08 14.53
CA TRP A 247 -8.96 -17.95 15.45
C TRP A 247 -7.71 -17.90 16.33
N ALA A 248 -7.31 -19.03 16.91
CA ALA A 248 -6.08 -19.11 17.71
C ALA A 248 -4.84 -18.71 16.88
N ALA A 249 -4.78 -19.08 15.60
CA ALA A 249 -3.71 -18.66 14.68
C ALA A 249 -3.81 -17.18 14.30
N LEU A 250 -5.02 -16.68 14.03
CA LEU A 250 -5.30 -15.29 13.68
C LEU A 250 -4.98 -14.35 14.84
N ARG A 251 -5.25 -14.71 16.10
CA ARG A 251 -4.82 -13.95 17.27
C ARG A 251 -3.30 -13.78 17.32
N ARG A 252 -2.54 -14.86 17.14
CA ARG A 252 -1.07 -14.79 17.04
C ARG A 252 -0.61 -13.96 15.83
N LYS A 253 -1.41 -13.86 14.77
CA LYS A 253 -1.13 -12.97 13.63
C LYS A 253 -1.40 -11.51 14.01
N ALA A 254 -2.54 -11.21 14.62
CA ALA A 254 -2.88 -9.88 15.12
C ALA A 254 -1.79 -9.34 16.06
N ASP A 255 -1.38 -10.15 17.04
CA ASP A 255 -0.36 -9.74 18.03
C ASP A 255 1.03 -9.53 17.43
N ARG A 256 1.34 -10.14 16.28
CA ARG A 256 2.61 -9.93 15.56
C ARG A 256 2.58 -8.71 14.65
N LEU A 257 1.45 -8.45 13.98
CA LEU A 257 1.35 -7.42 12.94
C LEU A 257 0.95 -6.06 13.51
N ILE A 258 0.04 -6.06 14.47
CA ILE A 258 -0.52 -4.87 15.11
C ILE A 258 -0.65 -5.19 16.60
N PRO A 259 0.45 -5.19 17.40
CA PRO A 259 0.37 -5.55 18.81
C PRO A 259 -0.57 -4.58 19.55
N ALA A 260 -1.52 -5.12 20.32
CA ALA A 260 -2.31 -4.30 21.24
C ALA A 260 -1.38 -3.80 22.35
N ILE A 261 -1.04 -2.51 22.31
CA ILE A 261 -0.30 -1.87 23.40
C ILE A 261 -1.35 -1.47 24.44
N GLU A 262 -1.51 -2.30 25.48
CA GLU A 262 -2.37 -1.94 26.62
C GLU A 262 -1.79 -0.72 27.33
N ILE A 263 -2.57 0.35 27.43
CA ILE A 263 -2.11 1.66 27.93
C ILE A 263 -1.75 1.59 29.42
N ASP A 264 -2.38 0.68 30.17
CA ASP A 264 -2.07 0.43 31.59
C ASP A 264 -0.63 -0.11 31.79
N GLU A 265 0.00 -0.71 30.78
CA GLU A 265 1.39 -1.19 30.86
C GLU A 265 2.45 -0.10 30.64
N ILE A 266 2.04 1.14 30.33
CA ILE A 266 2.95 2.28 30.10
C ILE A 266 3.56 2.80 31.42
N GLN A 267 3.06 2.38 32.59
CA GLN A 267 3.75 2.58 33.88
C GLN A 267 4.83 1.51 34.16
N LEU A 268 5.77 1.29 33.23
CA LEU A 268 6.99 0.55 33.55
C LEU A 268 8.12 1.51 33.92
N SER A 269 8.18 1.75 35.22
CA SER A 269 9.34 2.24 35.96
C SER A 269 10.64 1.63 35.42
N ILE A 270 11.48 2.45 34.79
CA ILE A 270 12.87 2.09 34.52
C ILE A 270 13.60 2.09 35.87
N LYS A 271 13.52 0.98 36.61
CA LYS A 271 14.43 0.67 37.71
C LYS A 271 15.54 -0.21 37.15
N PHE A 272 16.68 0.41 36.80
CA PHE A 272 17.90 -0.32 36.48
C PHE A 272 18.34 -1.16 37.69
N ARG A 273 18.06 -2.47 37.67
CA ARG A 273 18.75 -3.42 38.54
C ARG A 273 20.15 -3.67 37.95
N ARG A 274 21.16 -2.99 38.46
CA ARG A 274 22.57 -3.33 38.22
C ARG A 274 22.83 -4.74 38.76
N ARG A 275 22.93 -5.71 37.87
CA ARG A 275 23.54 -7.01 38.17
C ARG A 275 25.06 -6.83 38.00
N LYS A 276 25.81 -6.92 39.09
CA LYS A 276 27.28 -7.06 39.05
C LYS A 276 27.62 -8.42 38.45
N GLY A 277 28.48 -8.43 37.43
CA GLY A 277 29.39 -9.55 37.16
C GLY A 277 29.17 -10.33 35.85
N SER A 278 30.14 -10.12 34.96
CA SER A 278 30.73 -10.98 33.93
C SER A 278 30.03 -11.23 32.58
N ASP A 279 30.85 -10.93 31.57
CA ASP A 279 30.86 -11.27 30.14
C ASP A 279 30.04 -10.48 29.13
N MET A 280 30.81 -9.80 28.29
CA MET A 280 30.44 -9.29 26.97
C MET A 280 29.62 -10.35 26.22
N ARG A 281 28.35 -10.07 25.93
CA ARG A 281 27.70 -10.73 24.80
C ARG A 281 28.05 -9.93 23.55
N GLN A 282 29.16 -10.33 22.91
CA GLN A 282 29.37 -10.06 21.50
C GLN A 282 28.08 -10.39 20.75
N PHE A 283 27.56 -9.43 19.98
CA PHE A 283 26.51 -9.72 19.00
C PHE A 283 27.08 -10.74 18.02
N GLY A 284 26.50 -11.96 18.00
CA GLY A 284 27.00 -13.04 17.16
C GLY A 284 26.44 -12.95 15.74
N ILE A 285 27.27 -13.26 14.74
CA ILE A 285 26.81 -13.50 13.36
C ILE A 285 25.74 -14.61 13.41
N GLY A 286 24.58 -14.36 12.80
CA GLY A 286 23.47 -15.33 12.70
C GLY A 286 22.39 -15.25 13.78
N GLN A 287 22.49 -14.33 14.75
CA GLN A 287 21.44 -14.13 15.76
C GLN A 287 20.28 -13.26 15.21
N SER A 288 19.04 -13.66 15.50
CA SER A 288 17.83 -12.90 15.15
C SER A 288 17.65 -11.70 16.10
N MET A 289 18.36 -10.62 15.83
CA MET A 289 18.27 -9.36 16.56
C MET A 289 17.12 -8.50 16.01
N ARG A 290 16.46 -7.73 16.90
CA ARG A 290 15.53 -6.67 16.46
C ARG A 290 16.32 -5.54 15.80
N ARG A 291 15.75 -4.93 14.77
CA ARG A 291 16.40 -3.82 14.04
C ARG A 291 16.42 -2.58 14.91
N VAL A 292 17.53 -1.84 14.88
CA VAL A 292 17.65 -0.57 15.61
C VAL A 292 16.87 0.54 14.91
N GLU A 293 16.72 0.41 13.59
CA GLU A 293 16.06 1.35 12.71
C GLU A 293 14.53 1.37 12.90
N ASP A 294 13.94 0.25 13.34
CA ASP A 294 12.50 0.16 13.63
C ASP A 294 12.08 1.25 14.62
N GLN A 295 12.94 1.61 15.59
CA GLN A 295 12.62 2.61 16.60
C GLN A 295 12.25 3.98 16.02
N ARG A 296 12.85 4.39 14.90
CA ARG A 296 12.51 5.66 14.23
C ARG A 296 11.40 5.48 13.20
N PHE A 297 11.40 4.37 12.45
CA PHE A 297 10.43 4.17 11.38
C PHE A 297 9.00 3.99 11.88
N ILE A 298 8.78 3.19 12.93
CA ILE A 298 7.42 2.94 13.45
C ILE A 298 6.80 4.14 14.17
N LYS A 299 7.61 5.19 14.41
CA LYS A 299 7.17 6.43 15.07
C LYS A 299 7.00 7.59 14.09
N GLY A 300 7.15 7.34 12.78
CA GLY A 300 7.21 8.41 11.77
C GLY A 300 8.41 9.34 11.93
N ALA A 301 9.46 8.90 12.64
CA ALA A 301 10.68 9.67 12.89
C ALA A 301 11.83 9.28 11.93
N GLY A 302 11.51 8.52 10.86
CA GLY A 302 12.41 8.37 9.72
C GLY A 302 12.65 9.73 9.06
N ARG A 303 13.77 9.87 8.35
CA ARG A 303 14.05 11.08 7.57
C ARG A 303 14.37 10.65 6.16
N TYR A 304 13.45 10.87 5.23
CA TYR A 304 13.61 10.63 3.81
C TYR A 304 14.03 11.92 3.10
N THR A 305 14.32 11.85 1.80
CA THR A 305 14.82 13.02 1.08
C THR A 305 13.80 14.16 1.00
N ASP A 306 12.52 13.80 0.81
CA ASP A 306 11.39 14.74 0.71
C ASP A 306 10.91 15.27 2.07
N ASP A 307 11.37 14.68 3.19
CA ASP A 307 11.10 15.21 4.54
C ASP A 307 12.00 16.40 4.89
N LEU A 308 13.03 16.65 4.07
CA LEU A 308 13.96 17.75 4.27
C LEU A 308 13.39 19.01 3.63
N SER A 309 13.37 20.09 4.40
CA SER A 309 13.03 21.42 3.91
C SER A 309 14.12 22.40 4.29
N PHE A 310 14.43 23.32 3.38
CA PHE A 310 15.44 24.36 3.56
C PHE A 310 14.83 25.74 3.36
N ASP A 311 15.37 26.73 4.06
CA ASP A 311 14.95 28.12 3.89
C ASP A 311 15.23 28.58 2.45
N GLY A 312 14.24 29.17 1.81
CA GLY A 312 14.33 29.61 0.40
C GLY A 312 14.34 28.46 -0.61
N GLN A 313 13.91 27.25 -0.24
CA GLN A 313 13.82 26.12 -1.15
C GLN A 313 12.92 26.43 -2.35
N LEU A 314 13.44 26.10 -3.54
CA LEU A 314 12.70 26.11 -4.80
C LEU A 314 12.32 24.69 -5.19
N TYR A 315 11.34 24.57 -6.09
CA TYR A 315 10.77 23.31 -6.55
C TYR A 315 10.88 23.19 -8.06
N ALA A 316 11.20 21.99 -8.53
CA ALA A 316 11.35 21.71 -9.94
C ALA A 316 10.17 20.89 -10.49
N ALA A 317 9.73 21.22 -11.70
CA ALA A 317 8.80 20.42 -12.49
C ALA A 317 9.33 20.26 -13.92
N PHE A 318 9.02 19.13 -14.57
CA PHE A 318 9.58 18.78 -15.88
C PHE A 318 8.49 18.71 -16.94
N LEU A 319 8.72 19.37 -18.07
CA LEU A 319 8.02 19.03 -19.31
C LEU A 319 8.59 17.72 -19.84
N ARG A 320 7.71 16.78 -20.20
CA ARG A 320 8.09 15.47 -20.74
C ARG A 320 7.46 15.25 -22.10
N ALA A 321 8.20 14.64 -23.00
CA ALA A 321 7.71 14.34 -24.34
C ALA A 321 6.51 13.37 -24.28
N PRO A 322 5.39 13.69 -24.93
CA PRO A 322 4.18 12.84 -24.91
C PRO A 322 4.26 11.66 -25.91
N LEU A 323 5.22 11.70 -26.84
CA LEU A 323 5.41 10.71 -27.90
C LEU A 323 6.66 9.85 -27.70
N ALA A 324 6.70 8.69 -28.37
CA ALA A 324 7.79 7.74 -28.26
C ALA A 324 9.00 8.04 -29.17
N HIS A 325 8.78 8.64 -30.34
CA HIS A 325 9.81 9.01 -31.31
C HIS A 325 9.36 10.16 -32.20
N GLY A 326 10.18 11.21 -32.32
CA GLY A 326 9.86 12.38 -33.14
C GLY A 326 10.91 13.47 -33.00
N ASP A 327 10.97 14.39 -33.96
CA ASP A 327 11.86 15.54 -33.91
C ASP A 327 11.19 16.68 -33.15
N LEU A 328 11.92 17.32 -32.24
CA LEU A 328 11.50 18.54 -31.55
C LEU A 328 11.80 19.72 -32.49
N VAL A 329 10.76 20.27 -33.10
CA VAL A 329 10.86 21.33 -34.13
C VAL A 329 11.00 22.70 -33.50
N ALA A 330 10.21 22.97 -32.46
CA ALA A 330 10.23 24.23 -31.74
C ALA A 330 9.89 24.03 -30.25
N LEU A 331 10.41 24.92 -29.41
CA LEU A 331 10.15 24.94 -27.98
C LEU A 331 10.02 26.40 -27.51
N ASP A 332 8.79 26.82 -27.18
CA ASP A 332 8.50 28.12 -26.60
C ASP A 332 8.31 28.02 -25.09
N VAL A 333 9.23 28.68 -24.36
CA VAL A 333 9.26 28.75 -22.90
C VAL A 333 8.95 30.15 -22.36
N ALA A 334 8.61 31.12 -23.20
CA ALA A 334 8.52 32.52 -22.82
C ALA A 334 7.40 32.78 -21.79
N ALA A 335 6.25 32.14 -21.97
CA ALA A 335 5.12 32.23 -21.03
C ALA A 335 5.48 31.62 -19.66
N ALA A 336 6.12 30.45 -19.66
CA ALA A 336 6.59 29.80 -18.43
C ALA A 336 7.61 30.65 -17.67
N ARG A 337 8.57 31.27 -18.38
CA ARG A 337 9.57 32.18 -17.78
C ARG A 337 8.95 33.41 -17.12
N SER A 338 7.82 33.87 -17.63
CA SER A 338 7.13 35.07 -17.13
C SER A 338 6.09 34.77 -16.06
N PHE A 339 5.89 33.49 -15.71
CA PHE A 339 4.87 33.07 -14.77
C PHE A 339 5.23 33.48 -13.33
N PRO A 340 4.28 34.01 -12.54
CA PRO A 340 4.55 34.44 -11.16
C PRO A 340 5.17 33.32 -10.31
N GLY A 341 6.32 33.64 -9.69
CA GLY A 341 7.03 32.73 -8.80
C GLY A 341 7.99 31.75 -9.50
N VAL A 342 8.10 31.79 -10.84
CA VAL A 342 9.15 31.07 -11.59
C VAL A 342 10.46 31.86 -11.51
N GLU A 343 11.53 31.15 -11.16
CA GLU A 343 12.88 31.70 -11.06
C GLU A 343 13.74 31.30 -12.27
N LEU A 344 13.49 30.12 -12.85
CA LEU A 344 14.29 29.59 -13.94
C LEU A 344 13.50 28.62 -14.81
N VAL A 345 13.76 28.63 -16.11
CA VAL A 345 13.34 27.57 -17.05
C VAL A 345 14.57 27.11 -17.83
N LEU A 346 14.88 25.83 -17.69
CA LEU A 346 16.05 25.16 -18.24
C LEU A 346 15.67 24.24 -19.40
N THR A 347 16.40 24.40 -20.51
CA THR A 347 16.29 23.63 -21.74
C THR A 347 17.62 22.96 -22.08
N HIS A 348 17.69 22.19 -23.16
CA HIS A 348 18.95 21.62 -23.64
C HIS A 348 20.00 22.70 -23.93
N GLU A 349 19.60 23.81 -24.55
CA GLU A 349 20.50 24.92 -24.88
C GLU A 349 21.10 25.57 -23.63
N ASP A 350 20.30 25.73 -22.57
CA ASP A 350 20.78 26.27 -21.29
C ASP A 350 21.83 25.34 -20.65
N MET A 351 21.64 24.02 -20.74
CA MET A 351 22.64 23.05 -20.25
C MET A 351 23.95 23.13 -21.03
N THR A 352 23.87 23.24 -22.37
CA THR A 352 25.05 23.43 -23.22
C THR A 352 25.76 24.74 -22.92
N ALA A 353 25.02 25.84 -22.75
CA ALA A 353 25.58 27.16 -22.42
C ALA A 353 26.28 27.15 -21.05
N ALA A 354 25.75 26.39 -20.09
CA ALA A 354 26.34 26.20 -18.76
C ALA A 354 27.52 25.21 -18.75
N GLY A 355 27.85 24.58 -19.88
CA GLY A 355 28.90 23.56 -19.96
C GLY A 355 28.55 22.24 -19.27
N ILE A 356 27.26 21.99 -19.01
CA ILE A 356 26.78 20.76 -18.36
C ILE A 356 26.62 19.66 -19.41
N GLY A 357 27.39 18.58 -19.25
CA GLY A 357 27.42 17.46 -20.18
C GLY A 357 26.22 16.51 -20.09
N PRO A 358 26.15 15.49 -20.96
CA PRO A 358 25.16 14.42 -20.84
C PRO A 358 25.47 13.49 -19.66
N VAL A 359 24.45 12.78 -19.16
CA VAL A 359 24.65 11.70 -18.20
C VAL A 359 25.29 10.50 -18.91
N PRO A 360 26.47 10.02 -18.45
CA PRO A 360 27.21 8.99 -19.16
C PRO A 360 26.58 7.60 -19.05
N CYS A 361 26.67 6.81 -20.12
CA CYS A 361 26.43 5.37 -20.07
C CYS A 361 27.66 4.68 -19.43
N HIS A 362 27.46 3.99 -18.31
CA HIS A 362 28.57 3.33 -17.59
C HIS A 362 28.89 1.91 -18.07
N VAL A 363 27.99 1.29 -18.83
CA VAL A 363 28.23 -0.04 -19.43
C VAL A 363 29.36 0.05 -20.45
N LYS A 364 30.27 -0.91 -20.42
CA LYS A 364 31.38 -1.02 -21.37
C LYS A 364 31.42 -2.45 -21.91
N LEU A 365 30.95 -2.62 -23.14
CA LEU A 365 31.03 -3.89 -23.87
C LEU A 365 31.86 -3.70 -25.14
N PRO A 366 32.64 -4.72 -25.57
CA PRO A 366 33.39 -4.67 -26.81
C PRO A 366 32.50 -4.31 -28.00
N GLY A 367 32.95 -3.36 -28.84
CA GLY A 367 32.21 -2.94 -30.02
C GLY A 367 30.91 -2.18 -29.76
N MET A 368 30.61 -1.81 -28.51
CA MET A 368 29.37 -1.12 -28.19
C MET A 368 29.34 0.32 -28.71
N VAL A 369 28.31 0.63 -29.49
CA VAL A 369 27.95 2.00 -29.83
C VAL A 369 27.35 2.67 -28.59
N LYS A 370 28.20 3.35 -27.82
CA LYS A 370 27.83 4.02 -26.57
C LYS A 370 26.95 5.25 -26.84
N LYS A 371 25.86 5.38 -26.07
CA LYS A 371 24.99 6.56 -26.09
C LYS A 371 24.93 7.20 -24.71
N ASP A 372 25.65 8.30 -24.55
CA ASP A 372 25.47 9.20 -23.42
C ASP A 372 24.15 9.96 -23.59
N ARG A 373 23.54 10.35 -22.46
CA ARG A 373 22.15 10.78 -22.40
C ARG A 373 22.06 12.28 -22.10
N PRO A 374 21.68 13.14 -23.07
CA PRO A 374 21.48 14.58 -22.84
C PRO A 374 20.47 14.82 -21.72
N ILE A 375 20.67 15.80 -20.83
CA ILE A 375 19.74 16.06 -19.70
C ILE A 375 18.31 16.30 -20.19
N PHE A 376 18.19 17.18 -21.19
CA PHE A 376 16.96 17.45 -21.93
C PHE A 376 17.11 17.07 -23.40
N VAL A 377 15.99 16.80 -24.07
CA VAL A 377 15.92 16.46 -25.49
C VAL A 377 16.73 17.45 -26.33
N SER A 378 17.64 16.90 -27.15
CA SER A 378 18.41 17.64 -28.16
C SER A 378 17.95 17.19 -29.54
N GLY A 379 17.08 18.00 -30.16
CA GLY A 379 16.55 17.80 -31.51
C GLY A 379 15.59 16.62 -31.72
N ARG A 380 15.75 15.49 -31.03
CA ARG A 380 14.92 14.28 -31.21
C ARG A 380 14.55 13.60 -29.90
N VAL A 381 13.26 13.35 -29.73
CA VAL A 381 12.67 12.49 -28.69
C VAL A 381 12.90 11.03 -29.08
N ARG A 382 13.37 10.21 -28.14
CA ARG A 382 13.73 8.81 -28.41
C ARG A 382 12.95 7.79 -27.56
N TYR A 383 12.18 8.26 -26.59
CA TYR A 383 11.26 7.44 -25.82
C TYR A 383 10.20 8.31 -25.13
N ALA A 384 9.04 7.72 -24.86
CA ALA A 384 7.95 8.41 -24.18
C ALA A 384 8.37 8.84 -22.77
N GLY A 385 8.11 10.11 -22.43
CA GLY A 385 8.47 10.69 -21.14
C GLY A 385 9.90 11.22 -21.04
N GLU A 386 10.65 11.29 -22.15
CA GLU A 386 11.98 11.94 -22.18
C GLU A 386 11.86 13.42 -21.75
N PRO A 387 12.73 13.93 -20.84
CA PRO A 387 12.64 15.31 -20.39
C PRO A 387 12.95 16.32 -21.49
N VAL A 388 12.10 17.33 -21.65
CA VAL A 388 12.23 18.37 -22.69
C VAL A 388 12.71 19.68 -22.09
N ALA A 389 12.16 20.05 -20.93
CA ALA A 389 12.54 21.24 -20.18
C ALA A 389 12.24 21.05 -18.69
N MET A 390 12.81 21.92 -17.86
CA MET A 390 12.54 21.97 -16.42
C MET A 390 12.24 23.41 -15.98
N VAL A 391 11.16 23.58 -15.21
CA VAL A 391 10.83 24.84 -14.55
C VAL A 391 11.23 24.74 -13.08
N VAL A 392 11.83 25.80 -12.54
CA VAL A 392 12.17 25.97 -11.13
C VAL A 392 11.42 27.17 -10.59
N ALA A 393 10.66 26.99 -9.50
CA ALA A 393 9.80 28.00 -8.94
C ALA A 393 9.80 27.99 -7.40
N THR A 394 9.29 29.07 -6.79
CA THR A 394 9.17 29.26 -5.33
C THR A 394 8.16 28.32 -4.65
N SER A 395 7.32 27.63 -5.41
CA SER A 395 6.43 26.58 -4.90
C SER A 395 6.25 25.45 -5.90
N PHE A 396 5.93 24.26 -5.40
CA PHE A 396 5.63 23.10 -6.24
C PHE A 396 4.44 23.35 -7.17
N ALA A 397 3.41 24.06 -6.71
CA ALA A 397 2.24 24.40 -7.53
C ALA A 397 2.62 25.33 -8.69
N ALA A 398 3.37 26.41 -8.42
CA ALA A 398 3.82 27.33 -9.45
C ALA A 398 4.72 26.66 -10.50
N ALA A 399 5.63 25.77 -10.07
CA ALA A 399 6.48 25.02 -11.00
C ALA A 399 5.63 24.16 -11.96
N ARG A 400 4.58 23.50 -11.45
CA ARG A 400 3.70 22.65 -12.27
C ARG A 400 2.84 23.46 -13.24
N GLU A 401 2.20 24.52 -12.75
CA GLU A 401 1.36 25.37 -13.59
C GLU A 401 2.16 26.04 -14.72
N ALA A 402 3.39 26.48 -14.42
CA ALA A 402 4.26 27.07 -15.43
C ALA A 402 4.77 26.05 -16.46
N VAL A 403 4.94 24.77 -16.11
CA VAL A 403 5.29 23.73 -17.09
C VAL A 403 4.19 23.59 -18.16
N ASP A 404 2.93 23.70 -17.77
CA ASP A 404 1.77 23.58 -18.68
C ASP A 404 1.69 24.75 -19.68
N LEU A 405 2.46 25.82 -19.46
CA LEU A 405 2.57 26.97 -20.37
C LEU A 405 3.67 26.82 -21.43
N ILE A 406 4.50 25.78 -21.34
CA ILE A 406 5.55 25.52 -22.33
C ILE A 406 4.90 24.86 -23.55
N ILE A 407 5.14 25.43 -24.73
CA ILE A 407 4.65 24.89 -26.01
C ILE A 407 5.82 24.19 -26.70
N ALA A 408 5.65 22.92 -27.04
CA ALA A 408 6.65 22.13 -27.77
C ALA A 408 6.00 21.52 -29.01
N ASP A 409 6.57 21.82 -30.17
CA ASP A 409 6.11 21.31 -31.46
C ASP A 409 6.97 20.12 -31.89
N TYR A 410 6.31 19.05 -32.32
CA TYR A 410 6.96 17.81 -32.72
C TYR A 410 6.55 17.37 -34.11
N ASP A 411 7.52 16.87 -34.86
CA ASP A 411 7.29 16.06 -36.06
C ASP A 411 7.38 14.58 -35.65
N ASP A 412 6.23 13.91 -35.59
CA ASP A 412 6.12 12.51 -35.19
C ASP A 412 6.89 11.58 -36.15
N ARG A 413 7.50 10.54 -35.58
CA ARG A 413 8.18 9.48 -36.31
C ARG A 413 7.70 8.11 -35.85
N ASP A 414 7.76 7.13 -36.74
CA ASP A 414 7.46 5.75 -36.38
C ASP A 414 8.41 5.27 -35.28
N ALA A 415 7.85 4.66 -34.23
CA ALA A 415 8.60 4.12 -33.11
C ALA A 415 8.61 2.59 -33.16
N VAL A 416 9.69 1.98 -32.70
CA VAL A 416 9.79 0.52 -32.50
C VAL A 416 10.12 0.24 -31.04
N ALA A 417 9.31 -0.59 -30.41
CA ALA A 417 9.46 -0.98 -29.00
C ALA A 417 10.01 -2.40 -28.81
N ASP A 418 10.03 -3.21 -29.88
CA ASP A 418 10.51 -4.58 -29.88
C ASP A 418 11.95 -4.68 -30.39
N CYS A 419 12.80 -5.45 -29.69
CA CYS A 419 14.23 -5.53 -30.00
C CYS A 419 14.52 -6.25 -31.32
N GLU A 420 13.72 -7.25 -31.70
CA GLU A 420 13.91 -7.99 -32.95
C GLU A 420 13.40 -7.17 -34.14
N GLN A 421 12.23 -6.55 -34.00
CA GLN A 421 11.70 -5.64 -35.00
C GLN A 421 12.64 -4.45 -35.25
N ALA A 422 13.34 -3.97 -34.23
CA ALA A 422 14.30 -2.88 -34.37
C ALA A 422 15.49 -3.22 -35.29
N LEU A 423 15.79 -4.51 -35.48
CA LEU A 423 16.88 -4.99 -36.33
C LEU A 423 16.46 -5.23 -37.79
N LEU A 424 15.16 -5.10 -38.12
CA LEU A 424 14.69 -5.24 -39.50
C LEU A 424 15.17 -4.07 -40.35
N GLU A 425 15.47 -4.32 -41.63
CA GLU A 425 15.89 -3.27 -42.58
C GLU A 425 14.83 -2.16 -42.76
N THR A 426 13.55 -2.48 -42.51
CA THR A 426 12.42 -1.55 -42.58
C THR A 426 12.21 -0.76 -41.29
N ALA A 427 12.96 -1.05 -40.22
CA ALA A 427 12.78 -0.38 -38.94
C ALA A 427 13.24 1.09 -39.02
N PRO A 428 12.53 2.03 -38.39
CA PRO A 428 13.00 3.40 -38.26
C PRO A 428 14.36 3.45 -37.55
N GLN A 429 15.30 4.18 -38.14
CA GLN A 429 16.63 4.39 -37.59
C GLN A 429 16.56 5.37 -36.41
N LEU A 430 17.00 4.95 -35.22
CA LEU A 430 16.94 5.79 -34.01
C LEU A 430 18.16 6.71 -33.87
N TYR A 431 19.36 6.19 -34.13
CA TYR A 431 20.63 6.92 -34.07
C TYR A 431 21.43 6.72 -35.36
N GLU A 432 21.87 7.80 -36.00
CA GLU A 432 22.60 7.70 -37.28
C GLU A 432 23.92 6.91 -37.17
N ASP A 433 24.60 7.03 -36.03
CA ASP A 433 25.86 6.37 -35.73
C ASP A 433 25.67 4.97 -35.07
N ALA A 434 24.46 4.41 -35.09
CA ALA A 434 24.16 3.02 -34.72
C ALA A 434 23.34 2.33 -35.84
N PRO A 435 23.93 2.11 -37.03
CA PRO A 435 23.20 1.63 -38.20
C PRO A 435 22.48 0.30 -37.93
N GLY A 436 21.21 0.20 -38.35
CA GLY A 436 20.37 -0.98 -38.13
C GLY A 436 19.99 -1.19 -36.66
N ASN A 437 19.97 -0.12 -35.86
CA ASN A 437 19.66 -0.08 -34.43
C ASN A 437 20.47 -1.07 -33.54
N ARG A 438 21.58 -1.61 -34.04
CA ARG A 438 22.43 -2.56 -33.31
C ARG A 438 23.43 -1.81 -32.45
N SER A 439 23.33 -1.97 -31.13
CA SER A 439 24.30 -1.36 -30.20
C SER A 439 25.59 -2.17 -30.07
N PHE A 440 25.49 -3.50 -29.90
CA PHE A 440 26.63 -4.40 -29.80
C PHE A 440 26.21 -5.84 -30.12
N THR A 441 27.19 -6.69 -30.38
CA THR A 441 27.07 -8.16 -30.32
C THR A 441 28.11 -8.65 -29.31
N TRP A 442 27.71 -9.50 -28.38
CA TRP A 442 28.62 -10.01 -27.36
C TRP A 442 28.35 -11.48 -27.09
N GLU A 443 29.42 -12.27 -27.07
CA GLU A 443 29.41 -13.71 -26.83
C GLU A 443 30.51 -14.07 -25.84
N THR A 444 30.33 -15.18 -25.13
CA THR A 444 31.33 -15.74 -24.23
C THR A 444 31.27 -17.27 -24.27
N GLY A 445 32.42 -17.94 -24.18
CA GLY A 445 32.54 -19.39 -24.33
C GLY A 445 33.43 -19.78 -25.52
N ASP A 446 33.47 -21.08 -25.80
CA ASP A 446 34.19 -21.66 -26.95
C ASP A 446 33.17 -22.24 -27.94
N PRO A 447 32.91 -21.57 -29.08
CA PRO A 447 31.93 -22.02 -30.05
C PRO A 447 32.21 -23.42 -30.61
N ALA A 448 33.48 -23.81 -30.76
CA ALA A 448 33.84 -25.11 -31.32
C ALA A 448 33.53 -26.25 -30.35
N LEU A 449 33.80 -26.06 -29.06
CA LEU A 449 33.43 -27.03 -28.02
C LEU A 449 31.91 -27.15 -27.87
N VAL A 450 31.19 -26.03 -27.99
CA VAL A 450 29.72 -26.02 -27.95
C VAL A 450 29.17 -26.78 -29.15
N GLU A 451 29.62 -26.48 -30.37
CA GLU A 451 29.18 -27.16 -31.59
C GLU A 451 29.45 -28.67 -31.52
N GLN A 452 30.66 -29.06 -31.11
CA GLN A 452 31.00 -30.47 -30.90
C GLN A 452 30.07 -31.15 -29.88
N ALA A 453 29.75 -30.47 -28.78
CA ALA A 453 28.84 -31.00 -27.76
C ALA A 453 27.40 -31.17 -28.30
N PHE A 454 26.93 -30.23 -29.13
CA PHE A 454 25.62 -30.33 -29.78
C PHE A 454 25.58 -31.47 -30.82
N GLU A 455 26.63 -31.66 -31.63
CA GLU A 455 26.70 -32.75 -32.61
C GLU A 455 26.68 -34.14 -31.96
N GLN A 456 27.29 -34.27 -30.77
CA GLN A 456 27.40 -35.54 -30.05
C GLN A 456 26.23 -35.79 -29.08
N ALA A 457 25.34 -34.82 -28.89
CA ALA A 457 24.25 -34.92 -27.93
C ALA A 457 23.24 -35.99 -28.35
N ALA A 458 22.96 -36.93 -27.44
CA ALA A 458 21.91 -37.94 -27.67
C ALA A 458 20.51 -37.32 -27.79
N HIS A 459 20.29 -36.16 -27.14
CA HIS A 459 19.05 -35.41 -27.16
C HIS A 459 19.34 -33.91 -27.15
N ILE A 460 18.59 -33.16 -27.94
CA ILE A 460 18.62 -31.70 -27.98
C ILE A 460 17.22 -31.19 -27.63
N SER A 461 17.13 -30.21 -26.74
CA SER A 461 15.88 -29.53 -26.40
C SER A 461 16.08 -28.02 -26.52
N THR A 462 15.11 -27.36 -27.13
CA THR A 462 15.14 -25.92 -27.37
C THR A 462 13.95 -25.27 -26.69
N ILE A 463 14.21 -24.18 -25.97
CA ILE A 463 13.19 -23.33 -25.36
C ILE A 463 13.49 -21.88 -25.72
N GLU A 464 12.44 -21.13 -26.00
CA GLU A 464 12.49 -19.69 -26.19
C GLU A 464 11.89 -19.02 -24.95
N ILE A 465 12.62 -18.08 -24.35
CA ILE A 465 12.20 -17.40 -23.12
C ILE A 465 12.29 -15.89 -23.32
N THR A 466 11.15 -15.20 -23.25
CA THR A 466 11.11 -13.75 -23.14
C THR A 466 11.31 -13.33 -21.69
N ASN A 467 12.45 -12.73 -21.37
CA ASN A 467 12.65 -12.06 -20.07
C ASN A 467 12.01 -10.68 -20.12
N ASN A 468 10.76 -10.59 -19.66
CA ASN A 468 9.96 -9.37 -19.73
C ASN A 468 10.65 -8.18 -19.05
N ARG A 469 10.54 -7.00 -19.68
CA ARG A 469 10.97 -5.75 -19.06
C ARG A 469 10.09 -5.44 -17.85
N VAL A 470 10.69 -5.52 -16.66
CA VAL A 470 10.08 -5.07 -15.40
C VAL A 470 10.84 -3.87 -14.85
N ALA A 471 10.15 -3.03 -14.08
CA ALA A 471 10.76 -1.90 -13.40
C ALA A 471 10.75 -2.12 -11.88
N PRO A 472 11.89 -1.94 -11.18
CA PRO A 472 11.85 -1.77 -9.73
C PRO A 472 10.96 -0.56 -9.40
N ASN A 473 10.03 -0.74 -8.48
CA ASN A 473 9.08 0.29 -8.08
C ASN A 473 9.18 0.49 -6.56
N SER A 474 10.16 1.29 -6.13
CA SER A 474 10.30 1.65 -4.72
C SER A 474 9.14 2.55 -4.28
N MET A 475 8.64 2.34 -3.06
CA MET A 475 7.55 3.17 -2.52
C MET A 475 7.95 4.65 -2.42
N GLU A 476 9.18 4.94 -1.98
CA GLU A 476 9.74 6.29 -2.10
C GLU A 476 10.28 6.46 -3.54
N PRO A 477 9.80 7.46 -4.32
CA PRO A 477 10.38 7.81 -5.61
C PRO A 477 11.85 8.27 -5.50
N ARG A 478 12.46 8.59 -6.63
CA ARG A 478 13.75 9.31 -6.62
C ARG A 478 13.48 10.76 -6.31
N ALA A 479 14.05 11.28 -5.23
CA ALA A 479 14.00 12.70 -4.83
C ALA A 479 15.43 13.23 -4.61
N ILE A 480 15.60 14.55 -4.70
CA ILE A 480 16.85 15.26 -4.41
C ILE A 480 16.54 16.59 -3.75
N ASN A 481 17.36 16.96 -2.78
CA ASN A 481 17.43 18.32 -2.29
C ASN A 481 18.89 18.78 -2.34
N ALA A 482 19.17 19.86 -3.05
CA ALA A 482 20.53 20.40 -3.18
C ALA A 482 20.57 21.85 -2.70
N ARG A 483 21.59 22.18 -1.92
CA ARG A 483 21.93 23.55 -1.55
C ARG A 483 23.34 23.88 -2.00
N PHE A 484 23.58 25.14 -2.31
CA PHE A 484 24.89 25.64 -2.69
C PHE A 484 25.29 26.79 -1.79
N ASP A 485 26.54 26.75 -1.33
CA ASP A 485 27.20 27.83 -0.61
C ASP A 485 28.54 28.12 -1.29
N GLU A 486 28.89 29.40 -1.45
CA GLU A 486 30.09 29.77 -2.20
C GLU A 486 31.38 29.22 -1.57
N ALA A 487 31.44 29.19 -0.24
CA ALA A 487 32.61 28.75 0.50
C ALA A 487 32.75 27.22 0.55
N SER A 488 31.64 26.50 0.77
CA SER A 488 31.63 25.05 1.02
C SER A 488 31.18 24.20 -0.18
N GLY A 489 30.61 24.82 -1.22
CA GLY A 489 30.13 24.14 -2.42
C GLY A 489 28.73 23.56 -2.27
N PHE A 490 28.47 22.43 -2.95
CA PHE A 490 27.18 21.77 -2.95
C PHE A 490 27.02 20.82 -1.77
N GLU A 491 25.87 20.88 -1.11
CA GLU A 491 25.39 19.82 -0.25
C GLU A 491 24.12 19.21 -0.84
N VAL A 492 24.20 17.92 -1.15
CA VAL A 492 23.19 17.18 -1.91
C VAL A 492 22.63 16.06 -1.03
N HIS A 493 21.37 16.19 -0.66
CA HIS A 493 20.59 15.16 0.03
C HIS A 493 19.86 14.32 -1.01
N ILE A 494 20.17 13.03 -1.05
CA ILE A 494 19.61 12.11 -2.04
C ILE A 494 19.55 10.68 -1.50
N GLY A 495 18.40 10.04 -1.66
CA GLY A 495 18.22 8.61 -1.41
C GLY A 495 18.98 7.78 -2.44
N THR A 496 20.15 7.26 -2.09
CA THR A 496 21.01 6.44 -2.98
C THR A 496 21.40 5.12 -2.33
N GLN A 497 21.70 4.12 -3.16
CA GLN A 497 22.28 2.83 -2.74
C GLN A 497 23.80 2.89 -2.55
N GLY A 498 24.44 4.01 -2.88
CA GLY A 498 25.87 4.21 -2.68
C GLY A 498 26.31 5.64 -3.02
N VAL A 499 26.96 6.30 -2.07
CA VAL A 499 27.36 7.72 -2.21
C VAL A 499 28.52 7.93 -3.17
N ALA A 500 29.48 7.01 -3.24
CA ALA A 500 30.70 7.19 -4.05
C ALA A 500 30.42 7.26 -5.55
N GLY A 501 29.53 6.41 -6.06
CA GLY A 501 29.13 6.43 -7.48
C GLY A 501 28.38 7.70 -7.86
N ILE A 502 27.52 8.19 -6.98
CA ILE A 502 26.77 9.45 -7.18
C ILE A 502 27.70 10.66 -7.16
N LEU A 503 28.61 10.74 -6.18
CA LEU A 503 29.59 11.81 -6.09
C LEU A 503 30.44 11.91 -7.37
N ASN A 504 31.01 10.79 -7.81
CA ASN A 504 31.78 10.75 -9.06
C ASN A 504 30.92 11.15 -10.27
N GLY A 505 29.65 10.76 -10.29
CA GLY A 505 28.70 11.17 -11.31
C GLY A 505 28.51 12.69 -11.34
N PHE A 506 28.32 13.34 -10.19
CA PHE A 506 28.21 14.80 -10.11
C PHE A 506 29.50 15.52 -10.47
N CYS A 507 30.66 15.05 -9.99
CA CYS A 507 31.95 15.63 -10.37
C CYS A 507 32.14 15.65 -11.89
N ASN A 508 31.84 14.52 -12.54
CA ASN A 508 31.97 14.39 -13.99
C ASN A 508 30.96 15.25 -14.75
N LEU A 509 29.72 15.38 -14.25
CA LEU A 509 28.65 16.12 -14.91
C LEU A 509 28.85 17.63 -14.80
N LEU A 510 29.27 18.10 -13.62
CA LEU A 510 29.38 19.52 -13.29
C LEU A 510 30.80 20.07 -13.53
N GLY A 511 31.81 19.22 -13.70
CA GLY A 511 33.21 19.63 -13.80
C GLY A 511 33.75 20.21 -12.49
N ILE A 512 33.26 19.72 -11.35
CA ILE A 512 33.56 20.22 -10.00
C ILE A 512 34.29 19.14 -9.20
N ASP A 513 35.30 19.57 -8.42
CA ASP A 513 36.07 18.67 -7.56
C ASP A 513 35.23 18.07 -6.42
N ALA A 514 35.58 16.85 -6.02
CA ALA A 514 34.81 16.08 -5.04
C ALA A 514 34.74 16.72 -3.65
N ASP A 515 35.71 17.56 -3.28
CA ASP A 515 35.74 18.29 -2.02
C ASP A 515 34.73 19.45 -1.97
N ARG A 516 34.24 19.90 -3.13
CA ARG A 516 33.19 20.90 -3.30
C ARG A 516 31.78 20.29 -3.36
N ILE A 517 31.63 18.97 -3.19
CA ILE A 517 30.34 18.29 -3.23
C ILE A 517 30.21 17.32 -2.06
N ARG A 518 29.28 17.61 -1.15
CA ARG A 518 28.91 16.73 -0.05
C ARG A 518 27.61 15.99 -0.37
N VAL A 519 27.70 14.67 -0.57
CA VAL A 519 26.51 13.82 -0.74
C VAL A 519 26.07 13.25 0.61
N CYS A 520 24.83 13.53 0.99
CA CYS A 520 24.18 13.06 2.19
C CYS A 520 23.06 12.09 1.82
N THR A 521 23.09 10.86 2.34
CA THR A 521 22.02 9.88 2.14
C THR A 521 21.25 9.70 3.43
N PRO A 522 20.01 10.21 3.52
CA PRO A 522 19.17 10.00 4.67
C PRO A 522 18.55 8.59 4.60
N ASP A 523 17.44 8.32 5.30
CA ASP A 523 16.73 7.05 5.12
C ASP A 523 16.26 6.90 3.67
N VAL A 524 16.27 5.67 3.15
CA VAL A 524 15.90 5.37 1.76
C VAL A 524 14.73 4.40 1.76
N GLY A 525 13.59 4.83 1.22
CA GLY A 525 12.34 4.07 1.13
C GLY A 525 12.36 3.01 0.02
N GLY A 526 13.39 2.17 0.01
CA GLY A 526 13.64 1.16 -1.01
C GLY A 526 14.47 1.69 -2.17
N GLY A 527 15.43 0.89 -2.62
CA GLY A 527 16.34 1.22 -3.73
C GLY A 527 16.25 0.25 -4.90
N PHE A 528 16.33 -1.06 -4.65
CA PHE A 528 16.10 -2.14 -5.65
C PHE A 528 16.83 -1.98 -7.00
N GLY A 529 18.00 -1.32 -7.00
CA GLY A 529 18.81 -1.03 -8.18
C GLY A 529 18.50 0.32 -8.85
N MET A 530 17.31 0.90 -8.65
CA MET A 530 16.93 2.16 -9.31
C MET A 530 17.53 3.42 -8.70
N LYS A 531 18.15 3.32 -7.51
CA LYS A 531 18.79 4.45 -6.81
C LYS A 531 20.32 4.33 -6.78
N ALA A 532 20.92 3.66 -7.77
CA ALA A 532 22.36 3.37 -7.80
C ALA A 532 23.20 4.31 -8.68
N SER A 533 22.58 5.16 -9.49
CA SER A 533 23.27 6.00 -10.49
C SER A 533 22.65 7.39 -10.58
N CYS A 534 23.36 8.35 -11.19
CA CYS A 534 22.80 9.65 -11.50
C CYS A 534 21.74 9.52 -12.60
N PHE A 535 20.64 10.25 -12.45
CA PHE A 535 19.57 10.28 -13.44
C PHE A 535 19.25 11.72 -13.83
N ARG A 536 18.81 11.88 -15.08
CA ARG A 536 18.33 13.15 -15.65
C ARG A 536 16.98 13.61 -15.09
N ASN A 537 16.28 12.72 -14.38
CA ASN A 537 14.88 12.88 -14.02
C ASN A 537 14.73 12.58 -12.54
N ILE A 538 14.19 13.51 -11.76
CA ILE A 538 13.90 13.27 -10.35
C ILE A 538 12.41 13.52 -10.14
N CYS A 539 11.76 12.62 -9.40
CA CYS A 539 10.32 12.61 -9.16
C CYS A 539 10.07 13.24 -7.79
N ARG A 540 9.68 14.51 -7.82
CA ARG A 540 9.56 15.43 -6.68
C ARG A 540 10.89 15.92 -6.13
#